data_AF-A0AA38I2F3-F1
#
_entry.id   AF-A0AA38I2F3-F1
#
_cell.length_a   1.000
_cell.length_b   1.000
_cell.length_c   1.000
_cell.angle_alpha   90.00
_cell.angle_beta   90.00
_cell.angle_gamma   90.00
#
_symmetry.space_group_name_H-M   'P 1'
#
loop_
_entity.id
_entity.type
_entity.pdbx_description
1 polymer ?
#
loop_
_entity_poly.entity_id
_entity_poly.type
_entity_poly.pdbx_seq_one_letter_code
_entity_poly.pdbx_strand_id
1 'polypeptide(L)'
;MRALTRDYRILGETIDIYNHLFGYQLMLIVLHCGLEVISGLNVAVASIIIDAANPVYYNLFISNSILLMFSLYNFLTIVLKCDATTQEAQKFFDICVKIQDQFNMDSKQIDVITKLTNYSQRFFREFSARGYFKINKGIIFSLIGNVTAYLIIVMQFNESYFRKIGV
;
A
#
# COMPACT_ATOMS: atom_id res chain seq x y z
N MET A 1 6.25 -8.60 -31.82
CA MET A 1 6.27 -9.51 -30.65
C MET A 1 7.56 -9.46 -29.83
N ARG A 2 8.76 -9.67 -30.42
CA ARG A 2 10.02 -9.73 -29.64
C ARG A 2 10.29 -8.50 -28.77
N ALA A 3 9.95 -7.30 -29.25
CA ALA A 3 10.06 -6.06 -28.47
C ALA A 3 9.16 -6.10 -27.23
N LEU A 4 7.87 -6.44 -27.39
CA LEU A 4 6.89 -6.53 -26.31
C LEU A 4 7.29 -7.54 -25.22
N THR A 5 7.77 -8.73 -25.60
CA THR A 5 8.28 -9.73 -24.65
C THR A 5 9.51 -9.22 -23.90
N ARG A 6 10.40 -8.50 -24.58
CA ARG A 6 11.58 -7.89 -23.97
C ARG A 6 11.17 -6.81 -22.97
N ASP A 7 10.25 -5.94 -23.34
CA ASP A 7 9.80 -4.84 -22.50
C ASP A 7 9.08 -5.36 -21.24
N TYR A 8 8.25 -6.40 -21.37
CA TYR A 8 7.61 -7.06 -20.22
C TYR A 8 8.62 -7.78 -19.31
N ARG A 9 9.64 -8.42 -19.89
CA ARG A 9 10.73 -9.02 -19.11
C ARG A 9 11.50 -7.97 -18.30
N ILE A 10 11.87 -6.86 -18.94
CA ILE A 10 12.57 -5.74 -18.29
C ILE A 10 11.71 -5.18 -17.15
N LEU A 11 10.40 -5.04 -17.36
CA LEU A 11 9.48 -4.62 -16.31
C LEU A 11 9.52 -5.57 -15.10
N GLY A 12 9.40 -6.88 -15.33
CA GLY A 12 9.47 -7.89 -14.27
C GLY A 12 10.79 -7.86 -13.50
N GLU A 13 11.93 -7.79 -14.21
CA GLU A 13 13.26 -7.67 -13.60
C GLU A 13 13.41 -6.35 -12.80
N THR A 14 12.85 -5.26 -13.31
CA THR A 14 12.87 -3.95 -12.63
C THR A 14 12.07 -3.99 -11.32
N ILE A 15 10.90 -4.64 -11.32
CA ILE A 15 10.09 -4.83 -10.10
C ILE A 15 10.86 -5.67 -9.07
N ASP A 16 11.57 -6.71 -9.51
CA ASP A 16 12.35 -7.57 -8.60
C ASP A 16 13.54 -6.81 -7.97
N ILE A 17 14.26 -6.03 -8.78
CA ILE A 17 15.33 -5.13 -8.32
C ILE A 17 14.75 -4.09 -7.34
N TYR A 18 13.59 -3.52 -7.65
CA TYR A 18 12.93 -2.55 -6.78
C TYR A 18 12.55 -3.17 -5.43
N ASN A 19 11.96 -4.37 -5.43
CA ASN A 19 11.62 -5.10 -4.21
C ASN A 19 12.86 -5.45 -3.39
N HIS A 20 13.98 -5.78 -4.03
CA HIS A 20 15.23 -6.06 -3.32
C HIS A 20 15.86 -4.79 -2.73
N LEU A 21 15.87 -3.69 -3.47
CA LEU A 21 16.52 -2.44 -3.08
C LEU A 21 15.72 -1.64 -2.05
N PHE A 22 14.40 -1.57 -2.24
CA PHE A 22 13.48 -0.75 -1.46
C PHE A 22 12.56 -1.56 -0.53
N GLY A 23 12.65 -2.88 -0.52
CA GLY A 23 11.73 -3.71 0.27
C GLY A 23 11.75 -3.39 1.77
N TYR A 24 12.92 -3.15 2.34
CA TYR A 24 13.04 -2.74 3.75
C TYR A 24 12.55 -1.31 3.97
N GLN A 25 12.84 -0.42 3.05
CA GLN A 25 12.42 0.98 3.09
C GLN A 25 10.90 1.06 3.03
N LEU A 26 10.24 0.27 2.18
CA LEU A 26 8.79 0.14 2.13
C LEU A 26 8.22 -0.37 3.45
N MET A 27 8.86 -1.38 4.06
CA MET A 27 8.46 -1.88 5.38
C MET A 27 8.56 -0.78 6.45
N LEU A 28 9.67 -0.05 6.48
CA LEU A 28 9.89 1.05 7.41
C LEU A 28 8.91 2.20 7.16
N ILE A 29 8.58 2.52 5.91
CA ILE A 29 7.58 3.54 5.55
C ILE A 29 6.19 3.13 6.07
N VAL A 30 5.78 1.88 5.88
CA VAL A 30 4.50 1.36 6.39
C VAL A 30 4.45 1.47 7.92
N LEU A 31 5.52 1.04 8.60
CA LEU A 31 5.63 1.12 10.06
C LEU A 31 5.60 2.58 10.55
N HIS A 32 6.39 3.45 9.92
CA HIS A 32 6.46 4.87 10.24
C HIS A 32 5.09 5.54 10.08
N CYS A 33 4.41 5.30 8.96
CA CYS A 33 3.07 5.82 8.71
C CYS A 33 2.07 5.34 9.76
N GLY A 34 2.11 4.05 10.15
CA GLY A 34 1.27 3.52 11.21
C GLY A 34 1.51 4.19 12.57
N LEU A 35 2.78 4.36 12.96
CA LEU A 35 3.15 5.03 14.20
C LEU A 35 2.76 6.52 14.21
N GLU A 36 2.90 7.19 13.07
CA GLU A 36 2.57 8.60 12.93
C GLU A 36 1.07 8.85 13.04
N VAL A 37 0.24 7.97 12.48
CA VAL A 37 -1.23 8.03 12.66
C VAL A 37 -1.59 7.85 14.13
N ILE A 38 -0.98 6.88 14.82
CA ILE A 38 -1.21 6.66 16.26
C ILE A 38 -0.78 7.89 17.08
N SER A 39 0.38 8.47 16.78
CA SER A 39 0.89 9.67 17.43
C SER A 39 -0.06 10.86 17.21
N GLY A 40 -0.52 11.07 15.98
CA GLY A 40 -1.47 12.13 15.64
C GLY A 40 -2.79 11.98 16.39
N LEU A 41 -3.32 10.76 16.52
CA LEU A 41 -4.52 10.47 17.29
C LEU A 41 -4.32 10.75 18.78
N ASN A 42 -3.17 10.38 19.34
CA ASN A 42 -2.87 10.63 20.75
C ASN A 42 -2.81 12.14 21.05
N VAL A 43 -2.17 12.92 20.18
CA VAL A 43 -2.16 14.40 20.27
C VAL A 43 -3.58 14.96 20.14
N ALA A 44 -4.39 14.45 19.22
CA ALA A 44 -5.77 14.90 19.04
C ALA A 44 -6.60 14.65 20.31
N VAL A 45 -6.53 13.46 20.90
CA VAL A 45 -7.21 13.13 22.16
C VAL A 45 -6.71 14.02 23.30
N ALA A 46 -5.39 14.22 23.43
CA ALA A 46 -4.81 15.10 24.44
C ALA A 46 -5.30 16.54 24.29
N SER A 47 -5.42 17.06 23.07
CA SER A 47 -5.91 18.42 22.79
C SER A 47 -7.41 18.61 23.06
N ILE A 48 -8.19 17.53 23.08
CA ILE A 48 -9.61 17.55 23.45
C ILE A 48 -9.77 17.53 24.97
N ILE A 49 -8.92 16.77 25.68
CA ILE A 49 -8.98 16.62 27.14
C ILE A 49 -8.38 17.85 27.85
N ILE A 50 -7.26 18.35 27.35
CA ILE A 50 -6.55 19.51 27.90
C ILE A 50 -7.06 20.74 27.17
N ASP A 51 -7.54 21.74 27.92
CA ASP A 51 -8.13 22.98 27.39
C ASP A 51 -7.40 23.51 26.14
N ALA A 52 -8.10 23.43 25.00
CA ALA A 52 -7.63 23.76 23.65
C ALA A 52 -7.24 25.24 23.49
N ALA A 53 -7.54 26.07 24.49
CA ALA A 53 -7.15 27.47 24.54
C ALA A 53 -5.63 27.69 24.75
N ASN A 54 -4.88 26.65 25.13
CA ASN A 54 -3.43 26.77 25.28
C ASN A 54 -2.72 26.87 23.91
N PRO A 55 -2.04 27.99 23.61
CA PRO A 55 -1.45 28.23 22.29
C PRO A 55 -0.37 27.21 21.91
N VAL A 56 0.31 26.62 22.90
CA VAL A 56 1.31 25.57 22.69
C VAL A 56 0.68 24.30 22.12
N TYR A 57 -0.44 23.85 22.67
CA TYR A 57 -1.14 22.64 22.21
C TYR A 57 -1.76 22.84 20.84
N TYR A 58 -2.31 24.03 20.58
CA TYR A 58 -2.85 24.39 19.26
C TYR A 58 -1.78 24.32 18.15
N ASN A 59 -0.61 24.93 18.38
CA ASN A 59 0.50 24.89 17.41
C ASN A 59 1.02 23.46 17.19
N LEU A 60 1.08 22.65 18.26
CA LEU A 60 1.52 21.26 18.19
C LEU A 60 0.51 20.40 17.41
N PHE A 61 -0.79 20.63 17.59
CA PHE A 61 -1.85 19.96 16.84
C PHE A 61 -1.76 20.27 15.33
N ILE A 62 -1.61 21.55 14.97
CA ILE A 62 -1.47 21.95 13.56
C ILE A 62 -0.22 21.33 12.93
N SER A 63 0.93 21.41 13.61
CA SER A 63 2.18 20.87 13.10
C SER A 63 2.09 19.36 12.87
N ASN A 64 1.54 18.60 13.82
CA ASN A 64 1.32 17.17 13.67
C ASN A 64 0.35 16.85 12.54
N SER A 65 -0.73 17.63 12.40
CA SER A 65 -1.73 17.41 11.34
C SER A 65 -1.12 17.61 9.95
N ILE A 66 -0.29 18.65 9.76
CA ILE A 66 0.40 18.91 8.50
C ILE A 66 1.36 17.77 8.17
N LEU A 67 2.17 17.35 9.15
CA LEU A 67 3.14 16.25 8.96
C LEU A 67 2.42 14.95 8.60
N LEU A 68 1.37 14.62 9.34
CA LEU A 68 0.53 13.44 9.11
C LEU A 68 -0.06 13.42 7.70
N MET A 69 -0.63 14.55 7.26
CA MET A 69 -1.20 14.66 5.92
C MET A 69 -0.15 14.48 4.83
N PHE A 70 1.04 15.06 5.00
CA PHE A 70 2.14 14.91 4.07
C PHE A 70 2.64 13.45 4.01
N SER A 71 2.82 12.81 5.17
CA SER A 71 3.25 11.42 5.28
C SER A 71 2.23 10.45 4.65
N LEU A 72 0.94 10.62 4.97
CA LEU A 72 -0.15 9.84 4.38
C LEU A 72 -0.22 10.02 2.86
N TYR A 73 -0.07 11.26 2.36
CA TYR A 73 -0.07 11.51 0.92
C TYR A 73 1.07 10.77 0.21
N ASN A 74 2.28 10.82 0.75
CA ASN A 74 3.43 10.10 0.19
C ASN A 74 3.22 8.59 0.23
N PHE A 75 2.77 8.07 1.37
CA PHE A 75 2.47 6.65 1.56
C PHE A 75 1.42 6.16 0.55
N LEU A 76 0.28 6.85 0.45
CA LEU A 76 -0.79 6.52 -0.48
C LEU A 76 -0.30 6.58 -1.93
N THR A 77 0.50 7.58 -2.29
CA THR A 77 1.06 7.71 -3.63
C THR A 77 1.94 6.51 -4.00
N ILE A 78 2.79 6.05 -3.08
CA ILE A 78 3.64 4.87 -3.30
C ILE A 78 2.76 3.63 -3.48
N VAL A 79 1.86 3.35 -2.53
CA VAL A 79 1.01 2.15 -2.56
C VAL A 79 0.14 2.11 -3.80
N LEU A 80 -0.52 3.22 -4.15
CA LEU A 80 -1.41 3.29 -5.30
C LEU A 80 -0.66 3.14 -6.62
N LYS A 81 0.54 3.70 -6.76
CA LYS A 81 1.36 3.54 -7.97
C LYS A 81 1.85 2.10 -8.13
N CYS A 82 2.36 1.49 -7.06
CA CYS A 82 2.77 0.08 -7.07
C CYS A 82 1.60 -0.83 -7.44
N ASP A 83 0.45 -0.66 -6.79
CA ASP A 83 -0.77 -1.44 -7.04
C ASP A 83 -1.28 -1.25 -8.48
N ALA A 84 -1.30 -0.02 -8.98
CA ALA A 84 -1.70 0.28 -10.35
C ALA A 84 -0.76 -0.37 -11.38
N THR A 85 0.56 -0.30 -11.17
CA THR A 85 1.52 -0.95 -12.07
C THR A 85 1.35 -2.47 -12.09
N THR A 86 1.14 -3.10 -10.93
CA THR A 86 0.85 -4.54 -10.86
C THR A 86 -0.48 -4.88 -11.55
N GLN A 87 -1.53 -4.08 -11.37
CA GLN A 87 -2.81 -4.28 -12.05
C GLN A 87 -2.71 -4.12 -13.57
N GLU A 88 -1.97 -3.14 -14.07
CA GLU A 88 -1.75 -2.98 -15.52
C GLU A 88 -0.94 -4.15 -16.09
N ALA A 89 0.08 -4.64 -15.37
CA ALA A 89 0.83 -5.83 -15.78
C ALA A 89 -0.04 -7.09 -15.82
N GLN A 90 -0.99 -7.22 -14.90
CA GLN A 90 -1.98 -8.31 -14.87
C GLN A 90 -3.00 -8.18 -16.02
N LYS A 91 -3.55 -6.97 -16.25
CA LYS A 91 -4.47 -6.72 -17.37
C LYS A 91 -3.83 -7.07 -18.71
N PHE A 92 -2.56 -6.73 -18.89
CA PHE A 92 -1.82 -7.10 -20.10
C PHE A 92 -1.78 -8.63 -20.29
N PHE A 93 -1.51 -9.38 -19.23
CA PHE A 93 -1.55 -10.84 -19.26
C PHE A 93 -2.96 -11.35 -19.60
N ASP A 94 -3.99 -10.83 -18.94
CA ASP A 94 -5.39 -11.24 -19.18
C ASP A 94 -5.84 -10.95 -20.63
N ILE A 95 -5.37 -9.86 -21.23
CA ILE A 95 -5.60 -9.54 -22.65
C ILE A 95 -4.90 -10.58 -23.54
N CYS A 96 -3.66 -10.96 -23.24
CA CYS A 96 -2.96 -11.99 -24.02
C CYS A 96 -3.71 -13.33 -23.99
N VAL A 97 -4.25 -13.72 -22.83
CA VAL A 97 -5.09 -14.93 -22.68
C VAL A 97 -6.38 -14.79 -23.49
N LYS A 98 -7.10 -13.68 -23.37
CA LYS A 98 -8.36 -13.46 -24.12
C LYS A 98 -8.14 -13.48 -25.63
N ILE A 99 -7.05 -12.89 -26.12
CA ILE A 99 -6.70 -12.96 -27.53
C ILE A 99 -6.42 -14.42 -27.91
N GLN A 100 -5.70 -15.19 -27.09
CA GLN A 100 -5.47 -16.61 -27.37
C GLN A 100 -6.78 -17.40 -27.51
N ASP A 101 -7.77 -17.14 -26.67
CA ASP A 101 -9.07 -17.82 -26.69
C ASP A 101 -9.94 -17.44 -27.90
N GLN A 102 -9.71 -16.28 -28.52
CA GLN A 102 -10.51 -15.79 -29.66
C GLN A 102 -10.02 -16.28 -31.03
N PHE A 103 -8.78 -16.76 -31.15
CA PHE A 103 -8.26 -17.27 -32.42
C PHE A 103 -8.41 -18.80 -32.51
N ASN A 104 -8.90 -19.30 -33.65
CA ASN A 104 -9.00 -20.74 -33.93
C ASN A 104 -7.61 -21.39 -34.04
N MET A 105 -7.44 -22.54 -33.38
CA MET A 105 -6.18 -23.24 -32.99
C MET A 105 -5.09 -23.46 -34.07
N ASP A 106 -5.32 -23.13 -35.34
CA ASP A 106 -4.48 -23.58 -36.45
C ASP A 106 -3.59 -22.50 -37.09
N SER A 107 -3.53 -21.30 -36.49
CA SER A 107 -2.72 -20.21 -37.04
C SER A 107 -1.34 -20.12 -36.39
N LYS A 108 -0.29 -19.87 -37.19
CA LYS A 108 1.05 -19.45 -36.72
C LYS A 108 1.00 -18.30 -35.71
N GLN A 109 -0.07 -17.50 -35.71
CA GLN A 109 -0.27 -16.39 -34.78
C GLN A 109 -0.57 -16.87 -33.36
N ILE A 110 -1.27 -17.99 -33.20
CA ILE A 110 -1.55 -18.59 -31.87
C ILE A 110 -0.26 -19.06 -31.21
N ASP A 111 0.63 -19.75 -31.93
CA ASP A 111 1.89 -20.21 -31.34
C ASP A 111 2.74 -19.02 -30.82
N VAL A 112 2.66 -17.86 -31.49
CA VAL A 112 3.34 -16.64 -31.04
C VAL A 112 2.63 -16.00 -29.82
N ILE A 113 1.29 -16.00 -29.77
CA ILE A 113 0.51 -15.51 -28.63
C ILE A 113 0.69 -16.42 -27.42
N THR A 114 0.61 -17.75 -27.58
CA THR A 114 0.86 -18.72 -26.52
C THR A 114 2.25 -18.57 -25.93
N LYS A 115 3.27 -18.37 -26.78
CA LYS A 115 4.62 -18.01 -26.30
C LYS A 115 4.57 -16.73 -25.48
N LEU A 116 3.97 -15.66 -26.00
CA LEU A 116 3.87 -14.39 -25.29
C LEU A 116 3.16 -14.54 -23.93
N THR A 117 2.03 -15.23 -23.86
CA THR A 117 1.28 -15.53 -22.63
C THR A 117 2.14 -16.28 -21.62
N ASN A 118 2.82 -17.35 -22.04
CA ASN A 118 3.73 -18.12 -21.18
C ASN A 118 4.90 -17.28 -20.66
N TYR A 119 5.45 -16.40 -21.50
CA TYR A 119 6.48 -15.44 -21.09
C TYR A 119 5.94 -14.43 -20.08
N SER A 120 4.79 -13.83 -20.36
CA SER A 120 4.15 -12.86 -19.45
C SER A 120 3.82 -13.48 -18.10
N GLN A 121 3.30 -14.71 -18.07
CA GLN A 121 3.05 -15.42 -16.81
C GLN A 121 4.35 -15.66 -16.01
N ARG A 122 5.43 -16.04 -16.70
CA ARG A 122 6.71 -16.35 -16.06
C ARG A 122 7.42 -15.13 -15.48
N PHE A 123 7.28 -13.98 -16.13
CA PHE A 123 7.93 -12.73 -15.73
C PHE A 123 7.02 -11.76 -14.96
N PHE A 124 5.76 -12.14 -14.73
CA PHE A 124 4.87 -11.36 -13.87
C PHE A 124 5.45 -11.29 -12.45
N ARG A 125 5.64 -10.06 -11.98
CA ARG A 125 6.13 -9.75 -10.64
C ARG A 125 5.22 -8.73 -9.98
N GLU A 126 4.99 -8.91 -8.69
CA GLU A 126 4.22 -8.00 -7.86
C GLU A 126 5.18 -7.19 -6.99
N PHE A 127 4.80 -5.95 -6.65
CA PHE A 127 5.56 -5.19 -5.66
C PHE A 127 5.41 -5.82 -4.27
N SER A 128 6.52 -5.99 -3.57
CA SER A 128 6.55 -6.59 -2.23
C SER A 128 7.67 -6.01 -1.38
N ALA A 129 7.44 -5.95 -0.07
CA ALA A 129 8.47 -5.61 0.89
C ALA A 129 9.38 -6.82 1.12
N ARG A 130 10.31 -7.10 0.19
CA ARG A 130 11.25 -8.25 0.24
C ARG A 130 10.58 -9.61 0.51
N GLY A 131 9.34 -9.78 0.06
CA GLY A 131 8.54 -10.99 0.30
C GLY A 131 7.81 -11.07 1.65
N TYR A 132 7.97 -10.13 2.58
CA TYR A 132 7.23 -10.11 3.85
C TYR A 132 5.74 -9.86 3.63
N PHE A 133 5.40 -8.87 2.81
CA PHE A 133 4.02 -8.58 2.41
C PHE A 133 3.97 -7.93 1.02
N LYS A 134 2.84 -8.11 0.34
CA LYS A 134 2.58 -7.52 -0.98
C LYS A 134 2.13 -6.08 -0.85
N ILE A 135 2.68 -5.19 -1.68
CA ILE A 135 2.27 -3.79 -1.74
C ILE A 135 1.02 -3.68 -2.60
N ASN A 136 -0.13 -3.64 -1.95
CA ASN A 136 -1.43 -3.48 -2.59
C ASN A 136 -2.32 -2.53 -1.78
N LYS A 137 -3.48 -2.16 -2.35
CA LYS A 137 -4.49 -1.34 -1.65
C LYS A 137 -4.96 -1.96 -0.32
N GLY A 138 -4.80 -3.26 -0.13
CA GLY A 138 -5.12 -3.97 1.11
C GLY A 138 -4.34 -3.45 2.33
N ILE A 139 -3.11 -2.97 2.15
CA ILE A 139 -2.34 -2.37 3.25
C ILE A 139 -3.05 -1.13 3.82
N ILE A 140 -3.66 -0.32 2.96
CA ILE A 140 -4.40 0.89 3.37
C ILE A 140 -5.56 0.49 4.27
N PHE A 141 -6.35 -0.52 3.87
CA PHE A 141 -7.45 -1.02 4.67
C PHE A 141 -6.98 -1.66 5.98
N SER A 142 -5.86 -2.40 5.96
CA SER A 142 -5.26 -2.96 7.16
C SER A 142 -4.80 -1.87 8.14
N LEU A 143 -4.21 -0.79 7.64
CA LEU A 143 -3.79 0.35 8.45
C LEU A 143 -5.01 1.03 9.09
N ILE A 144 -6.07 1.29 8.33
CA ILE A 144 -7.33 1.83 8.87
C ILE A 144 -7.89 0.91 9.95
N GLY A 145 -7.96 -0.40 9.69
CA GLY A 145 -8.46 -1.39 10.66
C GLY A 145 -7.66 -1.42 11.95
N ASN A 146 -6.32 -1.40 11.86
CA ASN A 146 -5.43 -1.37 13.03
C ASN A 146 -5.57 -0.07 13.82
N VAL A 147 -5.73 1.06 13.14
CA VAL A 147 -5.95 2.37 13.75
C VAL A 147 -7.30 2.41 14.47
N THR A 148 -8.37 1.90 13.84
CA THR A 148 -9.69 1.78 14.48
C THR A 148 -9.64 0.87 15.71
N ALA A 149 -8.96 -0.27 15.63
CA ALA A 149 -8.77 -1.16 16.77
C ALA A 149 -8.03 -0.46 17.92
N TYR A 150 -6.97 0.29 17.62
CA TYR A 150 -6.27 1.10 18.62
C TYR A 150 -7.19 2.14 19.27
N LEU A 151 -7.98 2.88 18.47
CA LEU A 151 -8.95 3.85 19.00
C LEU A 151 -9.96 3.22 19.95
N ILE A 152 -10.51 2.05 19.58
CA ILE A 152 -11.44 1.31 20.43
C ILE A 152 -10.78 0.96 21.76
N ILE A 153 -9.54 0.45 21.73
CA ILE A 153 -8.78 0.11 22.94
C ILE A 153 -8.60 1.36 23.82
N VAL A 154 -8.14 2.48 23.25
CA VAL A 154 -7.93 3.73 24.01
C VAL A 154 -9.23 4.22 24.64
N MET A 155 -10.35 4.20 23.90
CA MET A 155 -11.66 4.60 24.43
C MET A 155 -12.10 3.70 25.58
N GLN A 156 -11.97 2.37 25.43
CA GLN A 156 -12.32 1.41 26.48
C GLN A 156 -11.46 1.56 27.74
N PHE A 157 -10.16 1.79 27.58
CA PHE A 157 -9.26 2.02 28.72
C PHE A 157 -9.60 3.32 29.44
N ASN A 158 -9.88 4.41 28.71
CA ASN A 158 -10.31 5.66 29.31
C ASN A 158 -11.63 5.51 30.06
N GLU A 159 -12.65 4.87 29.47
CA GLU A 159 -13.94 4.63 30.15
C GLU A 159 -13.76 3.78 31.41
N SER A 160 -12.94 2.73 31.34
CA SER A 160 -12.62 1.87 32.49
C SER A 160 -11.88 2.62 33.59
N TYR A 161 -11.03 3.58 33.21
CA TYR A 161 -10.34 4.48 34.12
C TYR A 161 -11.33 5.44 34.81
N PHE A 162 -12.21 6.11 34.06
CA PHE A 162 -13.25 6.96 34.63
C PHE A 162 -14.19 6.21 35.59
N ARG A 163 -14.63 5.01 35.19
CA ARG A 163 -15.50 4.15 36.03
C ARG A 163 -14.82 3.68 37.31
N LYS A 164 -13.49 3.50 37.31
CA LYS A 164 -12.72 3.13 38.52
C LYS A 164 -12.53 4.28 39.51
N ILE A 165 -12.64 5.54 39.06
CA ILE A 165 -12.38 6.72 39.89
C ILE A 165 -13.66 7.28 40.52
N GLY A 166 -14.82 6.71 40.21
CA GLY A 166 -16.07 7.03 40.91
C GLY A 166 -16.65 8.41 40.54
N VAL A 167 -16.59 8.77 39.26
CA VAL A 167 -17.45 9.80 38.66
C VAL A 167 -18.44 9.11 37.73
#